data_AF-A0A523IVQ8-F1
#
_entry.id   AF-A0A523IVQ8-F1
#
_cell.length_a   1.000
_cell.length_b   1.000
_cell.length_c   1.000
_cell.angle_alpha   90.00
_cell.angle_beta   90.00
_cell.angle_gamma   90.00
#
_symmetry.space_group_name_H-M   'P 1'
#
loop_
_entity.id
_entity.type
_entity.pdbx_description
1 polymer ?
#
loop_
_entity_poly.entity_id
_entity_poly.type
_entity_poly.pdbx_seq_one_letter_code
_entity_poly.pdbx_strand_id
1 'polypeptide(L)'
;MSELEPVTETLTDDYDAFEEFNKAMGSGAVRDPYPSFAELRKQGPIVKIDLSGMTGGSTMMKNMPKEIFVAVTHEAVSHVLRDGATFSSSGYEQIMGIVMGHSILE
;
A
#
# COMPACT_ATOMS: atom_id res chain seq x y z
N MET A 1 -45.77 -26.40 -17.97
CA MET A 1 -44.37 -26.03 -18.21
C MET A 1 -44.32 -24.52 -18.20
N SER A 2 -44.01 -23.93 -17.04
CA SER A 2 -43.85 -22.48 -16.89
C SER A 2 -42.38 -22.18 -17.11
N GLU A 3 -42.08 -21.40 -18.12
CA GLU A 3 -40.72 -20.98 -18.45
C GLU A 3 -40.16 -20.17 -17.27
N LEU A 4 -39.01 -20.61 -16.75
CA LEU A 4 -38.22 -19.86 -15.77
C LEU A 4 -37.41 -18.83 -16.56
N GLU A 5 -37.79 -17.55 -16.46
CA GLU A 5 -36.97 -16.48 -17.00
C GLU A 5 -35.65 -16.41 -16.21
N PRO A 6 -34.50 -16.21 -16.89
CA PRO A 6 -33.23 -16.03 -16.21
C PRO A 6 -33.27 -14.71 -15.44
N VAL A 7 -33.21 -14.79 -14.12
CA VAL A 7 -32.94 -13.63 -13.26
C VAL A 7 -31.49 -13.21 -13.53
N THR A 8 -31.27 -12.34 -14.52
CA THR A 8 -30.06 -11.53 -14.58
C THR A 8 -30.16 -10.48 -13.49
N GLU A 9 -29.79 -10.88 -12.27
CA GLU A 9 -29.49 -9.96 -11.19
C GLU A 9 -28.27 -9.14 -11.66
N THR A 10 -28.53 -7.92 -12.13
CA THR A 10 -27.48 -6.94 -12.38
C THR A 10 -26.89 -6.60 -11.02
N LEU A 11 -25.74 -7.19 -10.69
CA LEU A 11 -24.88 -6.74 -9.60
C LEU A 11 -24.45 -5.31 -9.92
N THR A 12 -25.23 -4.32 -9.47
CA THR A 12 -24.79 -2.95 -9.39
C THR A 12 -23.80 -2.89 -8.21
N ASP A 13 -22.55 -3.24 -8.50
CA ASP A 13 -21.43 -3.16 -7.58
C ASP A 13 -21.07 -1.68 -7.38
N ASP A 14 -21.77 -1.00 -6.46
CA ASP A 14 -21.52 0.39 -6.07
C ASP A 14 -20.27 0.52 -5.16
N TYR A 15 -19.56 -0.59 -4.91
CA TYR A 15 -18.38 -0.65 -4.06
C TYR A 15 -17.09 -0.71 -4.89
N ASP A 16 -16.37 0.41 -4.96
CA ASP A 16 -15.05 0.47 -5.61
C ASP A 16 -13.92 0.34 -4.57
N ALA A 17 -13.43 -0.90 -4.42
CA ALA A 17 -12.33 -1.21 -3.52
C ALA A 17 -11.02 -0.46 -3.87
N PHE A 18 -10.79 -0.15 -5.15
CA PHE A 18 -9.61 0.60 -5.57
C PHE A 18 -9.70 2.05 -5.13
N GLU A 19 -10.87 2.68 -5.26
CA GLU A 19 -11.04 4.07 -4.83
C GLU A 19 -10.98 4.24 -3.30
N GLU A 20 -11.50 3.29 -2.53
CA GLU A 20 -11.30 3.30 -1.07
C GLU A 20 -9.84 3.13 -0.70
N PHE A 21 -9.14 2.19 -1.33
CA PHE A 21 -7.71 1.97 -1.12
C PHE A 21 -6.90 3.23 -1.48
N ASN A 22 -7.16 3.83 -2.63
CA ASN A 22 -6.50 5.06 -3.09
C ASN A 22 -6.64 6.19 -2.07
N LYS A 23 -7.86 6.42 -1.55
CA LYS A 23 -8.11 7.44 -0.53
C LYS A 23 -7.36 7.12 0.76
N ALA A 24 -7.38 5.87 1.22
CA ALA A 24 -6.66 5.44 2.41
C ALA A 24 -5.14 5.60 2.29
N MET A 25 -4.60 5.44 1.08
CA MET A 25 -3.18 5.63 0.75
C MET A 25 -2.79 7.10 0.51
N GLY A 26 -3.73 8.04 0.66
CA GLY A 26 -3.46 9.47 0.58
C GLY A 26 -3.60 10.08 -0.83
N SER A 27 -4.28 9.39 -1.75
CA SER A 27 -4.64 9.95 -3.05
C SER A 27 -5.36 11.29 -2.88
N GLY A 28 -4.88 12.32 -3.56
CA GLY A 28 -5.39 13.68 -3.47
C GLY A 28 -4.92 14.50 -2.26
N ALA A 29 -4.28 13.90 -1.24
CA ALA A 29 -3.81 14.61 -0.05
C ALA A 29 -2.40 15.21 -0.22
N VAL A 30 -1.55 14.59 -1.05
CA VAL A 30 -0.16 15.02 -1.26
C VAL A 30 0.07 15.35 -2.73
N ARG A 31 0.28 16.64 -3.04
CA ARG A 31 0.55 17.11 -4.40
C ARG A 31 2.03 17.00 -4.78
N ASP A 32 2.92 17.30 -3.85
CA ASP A 32 4.38 17.23 -4.05
C ASP A 32 5.04 16.61 -2.81
N PRO A 33 5.49 15.34 -2.88
CA PRO A 33 6.12 14.67 -1.76
C PRO A 33 7.63 14.96 -1.63
N TYR A 34 8.26 15.56 -2.63
CA TYR A 34 9.73 15.67 -2.68
C TYR A 34 10.33 16.56 -1.59
N PRO A 35 9.70 17.69 -1.17
CA PRO A 35 10.17 18.47 -0.04
C PRO A 35 10.23 17.66 1.27
N SER A 36 9.19 16.86 1.56
CA SER A 36 9.17 15.99 2.74
C SER A 36 10.28 14.95 2.69
N PHE A 37 10.50 14.31 1.53
CA PHE A 37 11.62 13.39 1.35
C PHE A 37 12.99 14.07 1.47
N ALA A 38 13.11 15.35 1.08
CA ALA A 38 14.34 16.10 1.25
C ALA A 38 14.66 16.32 2.74
N GLU A 39 13.67 16.62 3.57
CA GLU A 39 13.86 16.71 5.03
C GLU A 39 14.19 15.36 5.66
N LEU A 40 13.54 14.27 5.23
CA LEU A 40 13.87 12.92 5.71
C LEU A 40 15.32 12.54 5.42
N ARG A 41 15.82 12.82 4.22
CA ARG A 41 17.23 12.54 3.84
C ARG A 41 18.25 13.27 4.72
N LYS A 42 17.90 14.39 5.35
CA LYS A 42 18.79 15.08 6.30
C LYS A 42 18.97 14.30 7.60
N GLN A 43 18.03 13.42 7.94
CA GLN A 43 18.08 12.59 9.16
C GLN A 43 18.95 11.34 8.96
N GLY A 44 19.10 10.87 7.72
CA GLY A 44 19.94 9.73 7.37
C GLY A 44 19.43 8.95 6.15
N PRO A 45 20.15 7.90 5.74
CA PRO A 45 19.78 7.07 4.60
C PRO A 45 18.56 6.17 4.86
N ILE A 46 18.37 5.75 6.12
CA ILE A 46 17.24 4.97 6.62
C ILE A 46 16.58 5.76 7.75
N VAL A 47 15.28 5.98 7.66
CA VAL A 47 14.52 6.73 8.66
C VAL A 47 13.40 5.86 9.19
N LYS A 48 13.27 5.77 10.52
CA LYS A 48 12.11 5.14 11.16
C LYS A 48 10.91 6.06 11.01
N ILE A 49 9.81 5.55 10.47
CA ILE A 49 8.56 6.30 10.32
C ILE A 49 7.45 5.71 11.16
N ASP A 50 6.51 6.56 11.54
CA ASP A 50 5.27 6.16 12.18
C ASP A 50 4.11 6.34 11.19
N LEU A 51 3.64 5.21 10.66
CA LEU A 51 2.50 5.16 9.73
C LEU A 51 1.15 5.29 10.43
N SER A 52 1.10 5.15 11.76
CA SER A 52 -0.15 5.27 12.52
C SER A 52 -0.73 6.70 12.45
N GLY A 53 0.14 7.71 12.38
CA GLY A 53 -0.25 9.11 12.23
C GLY A 53 -0.58 9.54 10.79
N MET A 54 -0.09 8.83 9.77
CA MET A 54 -0.23 9.23 8.36
C MET A 54 -1.50 8.68 7.67
N THR A 55 -2.10 7.62 8.20
CA THR A 55 -3.17 6.86 7.52
C THR A 55 -4.56 7.07 8.12
N GLY A 56 -4.73 8.06 9.00
CA GLY A 56 -6.04 8.46 9.54
C GLY A 56 -6.80 7.36 10.30
N GLY A 57 -6.11 6.32 10.78
CA GLY A 57 -6.73 5.18 11.47
C GLY A 57 -7.41 4.18 10.54
N SER A 58 -7.05 4.12 9.25
CA SER A 58 -7.58 3.12 8.32
C SER A 58 -7.36 1.70 8.85
N THR A 59 -8.45 0.92 8.90
CA THR A 59 -8.47 -0.45 9.43
C THR A 59 -7.66 -1.42 8.56
N MET A 60 -7.39 -1.06 7.29
CA MET A 60 -6.55 -1.85 6.38
C MET A 60 -5.10 -1.98 6.87
N MET A 61 -4.61 -1.03 7.67
CA MET A 61 -3.23 -1.03 8.17
C MET A 61 -3.07 -1.67 9.56
N LYS A 62 -4.12 -2.27 10.14
CA LYS A 62 -4.06 -2.88 11.49
C LYS A 62 -3.01 -3.99 11.63
N ASN A 63 -2.69 -4.67 10.53
CA ASN A 63 -1.73 -5.76 10.51
C ASN A 63 -0.31 -5.31 10.11
N MET A 64 -0.07 -4.01 9.93
CA MET A 64 1.26 -3.52 9.60
C MET A 64 2.25 -3.73 10.75
N PRO A 65 3.54 -3.95 10.45
CA PRO A 65 4.60 -3.99 11.44
C PRO A 65 4.60 -2.71 12.30
N LYS A 66 4.85 -2.88 13.61
CA LYS A 66 4.93 -1.75 14.54
C LYS A 66 6.12 -0.83 14.29
N GLU A 67 7.14 -1.34 13.60
CA GLU A 67 8.34 -0.58 13.26
C GLU A 67 8.54 -0.62 11.75
N ILE A 68 8.45 0.55 11.13
CA ILE A 68 8.61 0.69 9.69
C ILE A 68 9.78 1.64 9.45
N PHE A 69 10.65 1.22 8.55
CA PHE A 69 11.81 1.98 8.14
C PHE A 69 11.71 2.27 6.65
N VAL A 70 12.05 3.50 6.27
CA VAL A 70 12.05 3.94 4.87
C VAL A 70 13.48 4.25 4.44
N ALA A 71 13.90 3.64 3.34
CA ALA A 71 15.10 4.03 2.63
C ALA A 71 14.82 5.28 1.79
N VAL A 72 15.55 6.36 2.03
CA VAL A 72 15.27 7.68 1.42
C VAL A 72 16.38 8.19 0.51
N THR A 73 17.51 7.49 0.45
CA THR A 73 18.61 7.77 -0.48
C THR A 73 18.70 6.71 -1.58
N HIS A 74 19.21 7.10 -2.75
CA HIS A 74 19.37 6.19 -3.88
C HIS A 74 20.19 4.95 -3.52
N GLU A 75 21.28 5.11 -2.78
CA GLU A 75 22.15 4.01 -2.36
C GLU A 75 21.43 3.03 -1.43
N ALA A 76 20.72 3.53 -0.41
CA ALA A 76 19.97 2.69 0.50
C ALA A 76 18.84 1.93 -0.20
N VAL A 77 18.09 2.61 -1.06
CA VAL A 77 17.04 1.99 -1.88
C VAL A 77 17.63 0.91 -2.78
N SER A 78 18.74 1.22 -3.48
CA SER A 78 19.41 0.26 -4.36
C SER A 78 19.90 -0.97 -3.61
N HIS A 79 20.40 -0.81 -2.39
CA HIS A 79 20.85 -1.91 -1.55
C HIS A 79 19.67 -2.83 -1.20
N VAL A 80 18.58 -2.28 -0.66
CA VAL A 80 17.38 -3.03 -0.27
C VAL A 80 16.79 -3.78 -1.46
N LEU A 81 16.63 -3.11 -2.60
CA LEU A 81 16.01 -3.71 -3.79
C LEU A 81 16.86 -4.77 -4.49
N ARG A 82 18.17 -4.83 -4.21
CA ARG A 82 19.08 -5.82 -4.82
C ARG A 82 19.36 -7.02 -3.92
N ASP A 83 19.12 -6.90 -2.62
CA ASP A 83 19.34 -7.98 -1.65
C ASP A 83 18.01 -8.66 -1.27
N GLY A 84 17.46 -9.44 -2.20
CA GLY A 84 16.24 -10.22 -1.98
C GLY A 84 16.40 -11.38 -0.98
N ALA A 85 17.63 -11.72 -0.60
CA ALA A 85 17.88 -12.76 0.41
C ALA A 85 17.66 -12.22 1.83
N THR A 86 17.98 -10.94 2.05
CA THR A 86 17.75 -10.25 3.33
C THR A 86 16.40 -9.54 3.37
N PHE A 87 15.96 -8.94 2.25
CA PHE A 87 14.72 -8.16 2.16
C PHE A 87 13.70 -8.87 1.28
N SER A 88 12.63 -9.37 1.90
CA SER A 88 11.55 -10.09 1.22
C SER A 88 10.42 -9.16 0.79
N SER A 89 9.79 -9.49 -0.34
CA SER A 89 8.56 -8.84 -0.80
C SER A 89 7.29 -9.50 -0.24
N SER A 90 7.39 -10.53 0.60
CA SER A 90 6.22 -11.24 1.17
C SER A 90 5.26 -10.36 1.97
N GLY A 91 5.69 -9.17 2.42
CA GLY A 91 4.81 -8.17 3.02
C GLY A 91 3.87 -7.48 2.02
N TYR A 92 4.16 -7.57 0.72
CA TYR A 92 3.36 -7.00 -0.36
C TYR A 92 1.98 -7.63 -0.44
N GLU A 93 1.88 -8.96 -0.26
CA GLU A 93 0.60 -9.68 -0.19
C GLU A 93 -0.30 -9.10 0.91
N GLN A 94 0.27 -8.76 2.07
CA GLN A 94 -0.49 -8.26 3.22
C GLN A 94 -1.13 -6.89 2.96
N ILE A 95 -0.57 -6.11 2.04
CA ILE A 95 -1.00 -4.74 1.72
C ILE A 95 -1.84 -4.72 0.43
N MET A 96 -1.38 -5.43 -0.61
CA MET A 96 -1.94 -5.36 -1.95
C MET A 96 -2.84 -6.56 -2.30
N GLY A 97 -2.76 -7.67 -1.55
CA GLY A 97 -3.53 -8.89 -1.83
C GLY A 97 -5.04 -8.69 -1.79
N ILE A 98 -5.53 -7.75 -0.98
CA ILE A 98 -6.96 -7.39 -0.91
C ILE A 98 -7.47 -6.81 -2.24
N VAL A 99 -6.60 -6.10 -2.98
CA VAL A 99 -6.96 -5.36 -4.19
C VAL A 99 -6.54 -6.11 -5.46
N MET A 100 -5.38 -6.76 -5.44
CA MET A 100 -4.75 -7.37 -6.63
C MET A 100 -4.69 -8.90 -6.59
N GLY A 101 -5.01 -9.55 -5.46
CA GLY A 101 -4.78 -10.98 -5.26
C GLY A 101 -3.28 -11.33 -5.23
N HIS A 102 -2.97 -12.63 -5.37
CA HIS A 102 -1.58 -13.10 -5.47
C HIS A 102 -0.92 -12.58 -6.75
N SER A 103 0.33 -12.14 -6.62
CA SER A 103 1.09 -11.59 -7.74
C SER A 103 2.55 -12.03 -7.68
N ILE A 104 3.25 -11.95 -8.81
CA ILE A 104 4.69 -12.22 -8.90
C ILE A 104 5.56 -11.26 -8.05
N LEU A 105 4.96 -10.23 -7.45
CA LEU A 105 5.64 -9.27 -6.61
C LEU A 105 5.73 -9.70 -5.14
N GLU A 106 5.17 -10.87 -4.77
CA GLU A 106 5.35 -11.48 -3.44
C GLU A 106 6.70 -12.20 -3.27
#